data_AF-A0A239C642-F1
#
_entry.id   AF-A0A239C642-F1
#
_cell.length_a   1.000
_cell.length_b   1.000
_cell.length_c   1.000
_cell.angle_alpha   90.00
_cell.angle_beta   90.00
_cell.angle_gamma   90.00
#
_symmetry.space_group_name_H-M   'P 1'
#
loop_
_entity.id
_entity.type
_entity.pdbx_description
1 polymer ?
#
loop_
_entity_poly.entity_id
_entity_poly.type
_entity_poly.pdbx_seq_one_letter_code
_entity_poly.pdbx_strand_id
1 'polypeptide(L)' 'MTEPVIADRLMLASRVDCCFRLHEPTFIAPGEAYWIDRENGEFCVDRGAGRVTRHAGSRR' A
#
# COMPACT_ATOMS: atom_id res chain seq x y z
N MET A 1 2.01 3.53 -12.44
CA MET A 1 1.50 2.69 -11.33
C MET A 1 2.29 1.40 -11.26
N THR A 2 2.48 0.85 -10.06
CA THR A 2 3.08 -0.49 -9.88
C THR A 2 1.99 -1.55 -9.98
N GLU A 3 2.31 -2.77 -10.41
CA GLU A 3 1.32 -3.85 -10.44
C GLU A 3 0.79 -4.15 -9.02
N PRO A 4 -0.53 -4.36 -8.84
CA PRO A 4 -1.10 -4.77 -7.55
C PRO A 4 -0.55 -6.11 -7.08
N VAL A 5 -0.15 -6.18 -5.82
CA VAL A 5 0.31 -7.40 -5.16
C VAL A 5 -0.75 -7.86 -4.16
N ILE A 6 -1.11 -9.14 -4.20
CA ILE A 6 -2.03 -9.73 -3.22
C ILE A 6 -1.23 -10.12 -1.97
N ALA A 7 -1.73 -9.72 -0.81
CA ALA A 7 -1.15 -10.13 0.46
C ALA A 7 -1.55 -11.57 0.80
N ASP A 8 -0.58 -12.47 0.95
CA ASP A 8 -0.84 -13.86 1.37
C ASP A 8 -1.11 -13.99 2.89
N ARG A 9 -0.72 -12.98 3.67
CA ARG A 9 -0.82 -12.97 5.14
C ARG A 9 -1.02 -11.54 5.64
N LEU A 10 -1.37 -11.40 6.91
CA LEU A 10 -1.44 -10.09 7.56
C LEU A 10 -0.05 -9.43 7.52
N MET A 11 0.01 -8.22 6.94
CA MET A 11 1.24 -7.43 6.86
C MET A 11 1.04 -6.05 7.50
N LEU A 12 2.10 -5.53 8.11
CA LEU A 12 2.19 -4.14 8.51
C LEU A 12 3.13 -3.41 7.54
N ALA A 13 2.57 -2.64 6.63
CA ALA A 13 3.35 -1.77 5.76
C ALA A 13 3.75 -0.51 6.54
N SER A 14 5.03 -0.17 6.51
CA SER A 14 5.56 1.09 7.07
C SER A 14 6.62 1.68 6.16
N ARG A 15 7.38 0.80 5.49
CA ARG A 15 8.24 1.08 4.35
C ARG A 15 7.82 0.14 3.22
N VAL A 16 7.51 0.72 2.08
CA VAL A 16 7.08 0.00 0.88
C VAL A 16 8.08 0.36 -0.20
N ASP A 17 8.69 -0.63 -0.84
CA ASP A 17 9.88 -0.40 -1.68
C ASP A 17 11.06 0.17 -0.87
N CYS A 18 12.28 0.10 -1.39
CA CYS A 18 13.46 0.58 -0.65
C CYS A 18 13.43 2.10 -0.39
N CYS A 19 12.58 2.85 -1.10
CA CYS A 19 12.60 4.31 -1.08
C CYS A 19 11.30 4.98 -0.64
N PHE A 20 10.23 4.27 -0.27
CA PHE A 20 8.96 4.91 0.10
C PHE A 20 8.53 4.56 1.53
N ARG A 21 8.31 5.59 2.35
CA ARG A 21 7.93 5.45 3.76
C ARG A 21 6.56 6.05 3.98
N LEU A 22 5.67 5.28 4.60
CA LEU A 22 4.35 5.77 4.98
C LEU A 22 4.46 6.72 6.16
N HIS A 23 3.64 7.77 6.17
CA HIS A 23 3.52 8.64 7.35
C HIS A 23 3.00 7.87 8.56
N GLU A 24 2.04 6.97 8.33
CA GLU A 24 1.49 6.08 9.33
C GLU A 24 1.56 4.63 8.83
N PRO A 25 1.96 3.66 9.67
CA PRO A 25 1.92 2.26 9.30
C PRO A 25 0.50 1.78 9.01
N THR A 26 0.35 0.95 7.99
CA THR A 26 -0.94 0.46 7.51
C THR A 26 -0.98 -1.07 7.51
N PHE A 27 -2.02 -1.65 8.10
CA PHE A 27 -2.28 -3.08 8.01
C PHE A 27 -2.86 -3.46 6.65
N ILE A 28 -2.46 -4.62 6.15
CA ILE A 28 -2.95 -5.25 4.92
C ILE A 28 -3.33 -6.68 5.29
N ALA A 29 -4.61 -7.00 5.19
CA ALA A 29 -5.14 -8.32 5.51
C ALA A 29 -4.87 -9.33 4.38
N PRO A 30 -4.87 -10.63 4.67
CA PRO A 30 -4.77 -11.65 3.64
C PRO A 30 -5.88 -11.49 2.58
N GLY A 31 -5.52 -11.60 1.30
CA GLY A 31 -6.44 -11.44 0.17
C GLY A 31 -6.67 -9.99 -0.27
N GLU A 32 -6.19 -8.99 0.48
CA GLU A 32 -6.19 -7.60 0.03
C GLU A 32 -5.06 -7.36 -0.98
N ALA A 33 -5.31 -6.47 -1.94
CA ALA A 33 -4.31 -6.09 -2.93
C ALA A 33 -3.71 -4.71 -2.60
N TYR A 34 -2.42 -4.52 -2.83
CA TYR A 34 -1.75 -3.24 -2.56
C TYR A 34 -0.75 -2.86 -3.65
N TRP A 35 -0.54 -1.55 -3.84
CA TRP A 35 0.41 -1.00 -4.80
C TRP A 35 0.86 0.41 -4.42
N ILE A 36 1.96 0.85 -5.01
CA ILE A 36 2.36 2.26 -4.98
C ILE A 36 1.81 2.96 -6.22
N ASP A 37 1.03 4.01 -6.01
CA ASP A 37 0.75 5.02 -7.03
C ASP A 37 1.90 6.04 -7.04
N ARG A 38 2.81 5.87 -8.01
CA ARG A 38 4.00 6.71 -8.16
C ARG A 38 3.68 8.12 -8.66
N GLU A 39 2.53 8.34 -9.28
CA GLU A 39 2.12 9.64 -9.81
C GLU A 39 1.72 10.57 -8.66
N ASN A 40 0.91 10.05 -7.73
CA ASN A 40 0.43 10.80 -6.58
C ASN A 40 1.31 10.64 -5.33
N GLY A 41 2.28 9.72 -5.36
CA GLY A 41 3.11 9.42 -4.19
C GLY A 41 2.32 8.77 -3.06
N GLU A 42 1.36 7.91 -3.42
CA GLU A 42 0.45 7.28 -2.47
C GLU A 42 0.67 5.76 -2.42
N PHE A 43 0.41 5.18 -1.26
CA PHE A 43 0.25 3.75 -1.11
C PHE A 43 -1.24 3.41 -1.08
N CYS A 44 -1.64 2.52 -1.98
CA CYS A 44 -3.02 2.12 -2.16
C CYS A 44 -3.20 0.69 -1.65
N VAL A 45 -4.30 0.46 -0.94
CA VAL A 45 -4.75 -0.87 -0.53
C VAL A 45 -6.20 -1.04 -0.96
N ASP A 46 -6.46 -1.97 -1.85
CA ASP A 46 -7.78 -2.48 -2.15
C ASP A 46 -8.21 -3.44 -1.04
N ARG A 47 -9.22 -3.02 -0.28
CA ARG A 47 -9.82 -3.73 0.84
C ARG A 47 -10.88 -4.74 0.39
N GLY A 48 -11.05 -4.91 -0.92
CA GLY A 48 -12.15 -5.66 -1.52
C GLY A 48 -13.43 -4.83 -1.57
N ALA A 49 -14.47 -5.42 -2.18
CA ALA A 49 -15.79 -4.79 -2.34
C ALA A 49 -15.75 -3.39 -3.00
N GLY A 50 -14.75 -3.14 -3.87
CA GLY A 50 -14.57 -1.85 -4.55
C GLY A 50 -14.04 -0.73 -3.66
N ARG A 51 -13.56 -1.05 -2.45
CA ARG A 51 -13.04 -0.05 -1.50
C ARG A 51 -11.53 0.03 -1.56
N VAL A 52 -11.01 1.16 -1.99
CA VAL A 52 -9.56 1.47 -1.95
C VAL A 52 -9.27 2.49 -0.86
N THR A 53 -8.31 2.19 0.01
CA THR A 53 -7.74 3.14 0.97
C THR A 53 -6.41 3.66 0.47
N ARG A 54 -6.18 4.98 0.60
CA ARG A 54 -4.97 5.67 0.14
C ARG A 54 -4.23 6.22 1.34
N HIS A 55 -2.92 6.05 1.34
CA HIS A 55 -2.04 6.41 2.45
C HIS A 55 -0.91 7.27 1.92
N ALA A 56 -0.78 8.46 2.48
CA ALA A 56 0.31 9.37 2.14
C ALA A 56 1.65 8.80 2.62
N GLY A 57 2.67 8.99 1.80
CA GLY A 57 4.04 8.70 2.17
C GLY A 57 4.99 9.67 1.52
N SER A 58 6.26 9.55 1.89
CA SER A 58 7.33 10.32 1.31
C SER A 58 8.39 9.40 0.72
N ARG A 59 8.96 9.84 -0.40
CA ARG A 59 10.19 9.25 -0.90
C ARG A 59 11.38 9.86 -0.18
N ARG A 60 12.34 9.01 0.14
CA ARG A 60 13.64 9.46 0.60
C ARG A 60 14.53 9.82 -0.58
#